data_AF-A0A068NNV9-F1
#
_entry.id   AF-A0A068NNV9-F1
#
_cell.length_a   1.000
_cell.length_b   1.000
_cell.length_c   1.000
_cell.angle_alpha   90.00
_cell.angle_beta   90.00
_cell.angle_gamma   90.00
#
_symmetry.space_group_name_H-M   'P 1'
#
loop_
_entity.id
_entity.type
_entity.pdbx_description
1 polymer ?
#
loop_
_entity_poly.entity_id
_entity_poly.type
_entity_poly.pdbx_seq_one_letter_code
_entity_poly.pdbx_strand_id
1 'polypeptide(L)'
;MILMIPQVRKELGLSEEQVDQIREAFHLPEFMGNDGPPPPEGGFGGGGFGGGPGGPGGQGGPGRGPGRPGQGGPEGGFGGPGGQGRGPEGRGGQGRKREEDTKLKGILSERQFARYQQISLQMEGPGAIVRPEHAKALGLSEDQVDEIHEILDRNRPRGNRGPDGPGGGFGGPGRPGGQGGPGWGGEGGPGGGPGRPGQGGPGGGFGGPGGPGGPGAEGGFGGPPPQENEAQRRRVNDEIMKVLTDGQRDKWKSMLGKPFELKRPARRGDRRPGGDDE
;
A
#
# COMPACT_ATOMS: atom_id res chain seq x y z
N MET A 1 -9.67 -0.46 -8.74
CA MET A 1 -9.55 -0.87 -10.16
C MET A 1 -9.83 0.33 -11.06
N ILE A 2 -8.99 0.59 -12.06
CA ILE A 2 -9.09 1.79 -12.91
C ILE A 2 -10.37 1.85 -13.76
N LEU A 3 -10.93 0.69 -14.14
CA LEU A 3 -12.18 0.60 -14.92
C LEU A 3 -13.40 1.14 -14.17
N MET A 4 -13.34 1.28 -12.85
CA MET A 4 -14.43 1.84 -12.06
C MET A 4 -14.46 3.37 -12.07
N ILE A 5 -13.43 4.01 -12.62
CA ILE A 5 -13.36 5.46 -12.75
C ILE A 5 -14.34 5.91 -13.85
N PRO A 6 -15.34 6.77 -13.57
CA PRO A 6 -16.37 7.15 -14.55
C PRO A 6 -15.81 7.69 -15.87
N GLN A 7 -14.73 8.46 -15.81
CA GLN A 7 -14.04 9.02 -16.97
C GLN A 7 -13.46 7.92 -17.87
N VAL A 8 -12.91 6.85 -17.27
CA VAL A 8 -12.37 5.69 -18.00
C VAL A 8 -13.51 4.88 -18.60
N ARG A 9 -14.60 4.66 -17.86
CA ARG A 9 -15.82 4.00 -18.39
C ARG A 9 -16.35 4.72 -19.62
N LYS A 10 -16.46 6.05 -19.55
CA LYS A 10 -16.92 6.91 -20.65
C LYS A 10 -15.97 6.84 -21.86
N GLU A 11 -14.66 6.91 -21.63
CA GLU A 11 -13.65 6.83 -22.70
C GLU A 11 -13.66 5.47 -23.40
N LEU A 12 -13.91 4.39 -22.66
CA LEU A 12 -14.01 3.04 -23.20
C LEU A 12 -15.41 2.73 -23.75
N GLY A 13 -16.40 3.60 -23.53
CA GLY A 13 -17.79 3.35 -23.90
C GLY A 13 -18.33 2.05 -23.29
N LEU A 14 -18.03 1.78 -22.01
CA LEU A 14 -18.53 0.59 -21.34
C LEU A 14 -20.03 0.69 -21.11
N SER A 15 -20.78 -0.37 -21.40
CA SER A 15 -22.19 -0.47 -21.00
C SER A 15 -22.32 -0.71 -19.49
N GLU A 16 -23.52 -0.49 -18.94
CA GLU A 16 -23.78 -0.82 -17.53
C GLU A 16 -23.64 -2.33 -17.30
N GLU A 17 -24.09 -3.19 -18.24
CA GLU A 17 -23.93 -4.64 -18.08
C GLU A 17 -22.46 -5.06 -18.02
N GLN A 18 -21.60 -4.48 -18.87
CA GLN A 18 -20.16 -4.75 -18.82
C GLN A 18 -19.55 -4.32 -17.48
N VAL A 19 -20.00 -3.20 -16.93
CA VAL A 19 -19.51 -2.69 -15.64
C VAL A 19 -19.92 -3.62 -14.50
N ASP A 20 -21.15 -4.13 -14.53
CA ASP A 20 -21.64 -5.08 -13.52
C ASP A 20 -20.91 -6.43 -13.62
N GLN A 21 -20.67 -6.93 -14.84
CA GLN A 21 -19.82 -8.11 -15.06
C GLN A 21 -18.41 -7.92 -14.51
N ILE A 22 -17.80 -6.74 -14.69
CA ILE A 22 -16.49 -6.42 -14.11
C ILE A 22 -16.58 -6.42 -12.58
N ARG A 23 -17.60 -5.81 -11.98
CA ARG A 23 -17.77 -5.78 -10.51
C ARG A 23 -17.87 -7.19 -9.94
N GLU A 24 -18.71 -8.02 -10.54
CA GLU A 24 -18.90 -9.41 -10.16
C GLU A 24 -17.61 -10.23 -10.29
N ALA A 25 -16.93 -10.15 -11.46
CA ALA A 25 -15.71 -10.90 -11.74
C ALA A 25 -14.55 -10.63 -10.75
N PHE A 26 -14.56 -9.44 -10.13
CA PHE A 26 -13.53 -8.99 -9.20
C PHE A 26 -14.01 -8.90 -7.75
N HIS A 27 -15.23 -9.35 -7.45
CA HIS A 27 -15.84 -9.27 -6.11
C HIS A 27 -15.68 -7.87 -5.50
N LEU A 28 -15.78 -6.84 -6.34
CA LEU A 28 -15.70 -5.48 -5.85
C LEU A 28 -16.96 -5.26 -5.01
N PRO A 29 -16.83 -4.81 -3.75
CA PRO A 29 -18.01 -4.48 -2.97
C PRO A 29 -18.85 -3.51 -3.79
N GLU A 30 -20.17 -3.70 -3.81
CA GLU A 30 -21.09 -2.71 -4.36
C GLU A 30 -20.76 -1.40 -3.65
N PHE A 31 -19.98 -0.57 -4.34
CA PHE A 31 -19.67 0.75 -3.88
C PHE A 31 -21.03 1.43 -3.94
N MET A 32 -21.65 1.61 -2.77
CA MET A 32 -22.88 2.38 -2.62
C MET A 32 -22.74 3.56 -3.57
N GLY A 33 -23.64 3.68 -4.55
CA GLY A 33 -23.55 4.70 -5.57
C GLY A 33 -23.32 6.08 -4.95
N ASN A 34 -23.06 7.10 -5.76
CA ASN A 34 -23.05 8.46 -5.21
C ASN A 34 -24.38 8.84 -4.52
N ASP A 35 -25.43 8.02 -4.71
CA ASP A 35 -26.67 7.98 -3.95
C ASP A 35 -26.59 7.04 -2.74
N GLY A 36 -25.43 6.98 -2.06
CA GLY A 36 -25.35 6.39 -0.74
C GLY A 36 -26.48 6.97 0.10
N PRO A 37 -27.11 6.16 0.97
CA PRO A 37 -28.26 6.62 1.75
C PRO A 37 -27.89 7.98 2.33
N PRO A 38 -28.75 9.01 2.17
CA PRO A 38 -28.44 10.33 2.68
C PRO A 38 -27.95 10.14 4.11
N PRO A 39 -26.83 10.79 4.51
CA PRO A 39 -26.38 10.71 5.88
C PRO A 39 -27.61 10.96 6.75
N PRO A 40 -27.89 10.10 7.75
CA PRO A 40 -29.17 10.09 8.44
C PRO A 40 -29.56 11.53 8.77
N GLU A 41 -30.68 11.99 8.20
CA GLU A 41 -31.07 13.41 8.09
C GLU A 41 -31.48 14.02 9.45
N GLY A 42 -31.09 13.40 10.56
CA GLY A 42 -31.41 13.84 11.91
C GLY A 42 -30.39 13.29 12.91
N GLY A 43 -29.24 13.97 13.05
CA GLY A 43 -28.23 13.51 13.99
C GLY A 43 -27.03 14.41 14.29
N PHE A 44 -26.90 15.60 13.70
CA PHE A 44 -26.02 16.65 14.26
C PHE A 44 -26.84 17.56 15.20
N GLY A 45 -27.64 16.94 16.07
CA GLY A 45 -28.03 17.60 17.30
C GLY A 45 -26.76 17.71 18.14
N GLY A 46 -26.43 18.93 18.59
CA GLY A 46 -25.41 19.17 19.59
C GLY A 46 -25.72 18.37 20.86
N GLY A 47 -25.27 17.13 20.89
CA GLY A 47 -25.24 16.29 22.07
C GLY A 47 -24.05 16.75 22.89
N GLY A 48 -24.32 17.63 23.85
CA GLY A 48 -23.37 18.00 24.87
C GLY A 48 -22.70 16.76 25.46
N PHE A 49 -21.45 16.96 25.86
CA PHE A 49 -20.68 16.08 26.72
C PHE A 49 -21.45 15.84 28.04
N GLY A 50 -22.43 14.94 28.00
CA GLY A 50 -23.08 14.37 29.15
C GLY A 50 -22.19 13.26 29.67
N GLY A 51 -21.49 13.53 30.76
CA GLY A 51 -20.67 12.56 31.47
C GLY A 51 -21.46 11.27 31.72
N GLY A 52 -20.97 10.17 31.17
CA GLY A 52 -21.37 8.85 31.62
C GLY A 52 -20.91 8.66 33.08
N PRO A 53 -21.80 8.26 34.00
CA PRO A 53 -21.44 8.03 35.39
C PRO A 53 -20.45 6.86 35.50
N GLY A 54 -19.49 7.03 36.39
CA GLY A 54 -18.37 6.12 36.60
C GLY A 54 -18.77 4.66 36.76
N GLY A 55 -18.04 3.79 36.06
CA GLY A 55 -17.98 2.38 36.41
C GLY A 55 -17.31 2.22 37.78
N PRO A 56 -17.85 1.36 38.67
CA PRO A 56 -17.32 1.18 40.01
C PRO A 56 -15.91 0.58 39.95
N GLY A 57 -15.02 1.16 40.77
CA GLY A 57 -13.65 0.71 40.97
C GLY A 57 -13.57 -0.78 41.30
N GLY A 58 -12.82 -1.50 40.49
CA GLY A 58 -12.31 -2.83 40.82
C GLY A 58 -11.26 -2.68 41.92
N GLN A 59 -11.67 -2.98 43.14
CA GLN A 59 -10.83 -3.09 44.33
C GLN A 59 -9.67 -4.06 44.10
N GLY A 60 -8.49 -3.64 44.55
CA GLY A 60 -7.32 -4.49 44.66
C GLY A 60 -7.55 -5.66 45.62
N GLY A 61 -7.06 -6.82 45.23
CA GLY A 61 -6.90 -7.97 46.12
C GLY A 61 -5.42 -8.27 46.34
N PRO A 62 -4.93 -8.32 47.58
CA PRO A 62 -3.61 -8.86 47.89
C PRO A 62 -3.71 -10.38 48.03
N GLY A 63 -3.30 -11.12 46.99
CA GLY A 63 -3.32 -12.57 46.98
C GLY A 63 -1.94 -13.16 46.70
N ARG A 64 -1.09 -13.22 47.73
CA ARG A 64 0.07 -14.12 47.75
C ARG A 64 -0.43 -15.57 47.85
N GLY A 65 -0.03 -16.42 46.92
CA GLY A 65 -0.21 -17.88 47.00
C GLY A 65 1.03 -18.59 46.45
N PRO A 66 1.58 -19.60 47.15
CA PRO A 66 2.82 -20.26 46.76
C PRO A 66 2.58 -21.43 45.81
N GLY A 67 3.52 -21.63 44.88
CA GLY A 67 3.91 -22.95 44.38
C GLY A 67 2.91 -23.70 43.48
N ARG A 68 3.13 -23.63 42.16
CA ARG A 68 2.92 -24.77 41.28
C ARG A 68 4.19 -25.02 40.45
N PRO A 69 4.95 -26.10 40.70
CA PRO A 69 5.90 -26.63 39.74
C PRO A 69 5.11 -27.45 38.73
N GLY A 70 5.00 -26.97 37.50
CA GLY A 70 4.13 -27.62 36.53
C GLY A 70 4.39 -27.19 35.10
N GLN A 71 5.19 -28.02 34.43
CA GLN A 71 4.95 -28.46 33.05
C GLN A 71 5.39 -27.47 31.96
N GLY A 72 6.55 -27.77 31.38
CA GLY A 72 7.01 -27.20 30.12
C GLY A 72 5.94 -27.40 29.04
N GLY A 73 5.37 -26.29 28.59
CA GLY A 73 4.65 -26.22 27.33
C GLY A 73 5.65 -26.08 26.19
N PRO A 74 5.39 -26.68 25.01
CA PRO A 74 6.23 -26.48 23.85
C PRO A 74 6.24 -25.00 23.48
N GLU A 75 7.45 -24.46 23.35
CA GLU A 75 7.77 -23.20 22.69
C GLU A 75 7.27 -23.29 21.23
N GLY A 76 5.99 -22.99 21.04
CA GLY A 76 5.29 -23.24 19.79
C GLY A 76 3.95 -22.54 19.74
N GLY A 77 3.89 -21.49 18.92
CA GLY A 77 2.67 -21.12 18.21
C GLY A 77 1.75 -20.13 18.91
N PHE A 78 2.01 -18.84 18.74
CA PHE A 78 0.96 -17.84 18.48
C PHE A 78 1.51 -16.77 17.54
N GLY A 79 1.95 -17.21 16.36
CA GLY A 79 1.91 -16.35 15.17
C GLY A 79 0.45 -16.23 14.76
N GLY A 80 -0.16 -15.07 15.01
CA GLY A 80 -1.56 -14.83 14.66
C GLY A 80 -1.83 -15.07 13.17
N PRO A 81 -3.07 -15.42 12.79
CA PRO A 81 -3.48 -15.76 11.42
C PRO A 81 -3.38 -14.61 10.39
N GLY A 82 -2.65 -13.52 10.67
CA GLY A 82 -2.41 -12.40 9.76
C GLY A 82 -1.02 -12.39 9.10
N GLY A 83 -0.13 -13.29 9.47
CA GLY A 83 1.19 -13.42 8.85
C GLY A 83 1.11 -14.16 7.53
N GLN A 84 0.65 -13.50 6.47
CA GLN A 84 0.89 -13.94 5.09
C GLN A 84 2.40 -14.14 4.95
N GLY A 85 2.81 -15.41 5.03
CA GLY A 85 4.20 -15.81 4.91
C GLY A 85 4.73 -15.25 3.61
N ARG A 86 5.69 -14.33 3.70
CA ARG A 86 6.54 -13.93 2.59
C ARG A 86 7.46 -15.10 2.27
N GLY A 87 6.90 -16.14 1.67
CA GLY A 87 7.71 -17.09 0.92
C GLY A 87 8.40 -16.36 -0.25
N PRO A 88 9.41 -16.97 -0.88
CA PRO A 88 10.07 -16.44 -2.08
C PRO A 88 9.10 -16.23 -3.27
N GLU A 89 7.84 -16.63 -3.13
CA GLU A 89 6.69 -16.27 -3.98
C GLU A 89 6.11 -14.87 -3.68
N GLY A 90 6.89 -13.95 -3.09
CA GLY A 90 6.60 -12.52 -2.97
C GLY A 90 6.36 -11.76 -4.31
N ARG A 91 6.20 -12.49 -5.42
CA ARG A 91 5.77 -12.05 -6.75
C ARG A 91 4.23 -11.98 -6.91
N GLY A 92 3.50 -11.98 -5.80
CA GLY A 92 2.02 -11.98 -5.77
C GLY A 92 1.32 -10.78 -6.41
N GLY A 93 2.05 -9.78 -6.91
CA GLY A 93 1.47 -8.69 -7.71
C GLY A 93 1.28 -9.04 -9.19
N GLN A 94 2.18 -9.83 -9.77
CA GLN A 94 2.20 -10.05 -11.23
C GLN A 94 1.22 -11.13 -11.69
N GLY A 95 1.10 -12.23 -10.93
CA GLY A 95 0.14 -13.30 -11.24
C GLY A 95 -1.29 -12.77 -11.29
N ARG A 96 -1.68 -12.00 -10.26
CA ARG A 96 -3.00 -11.36 -10.19
C ARG A 96 -3.30 -10.50 -11.42
N LYS A 97 -2.38 -9.63 -11.85
CA LYS A 97 -2.68 -8.75 -13.01
C LYS A 97 -2.90 -9.53 -14.32
N ARG A 98 -2.19 -10.65 -14.53
CA ARG A 98 -2.41 -11.49 -15.73
C ARG A 98 -3.78 -12.17 -15.70
N GLU A 99 -4.20 -12.64 -14.52
CA GLU A 99 -5.52 -13.19 -14.32
C GLU A 99 -6.60 -12.13 -14.50
N GLU A 100 -6.39 -10.92 -13.96
CA GLU A 100 -7.27 -9.76 -14.17
C GLU A 100 -7.40 -9.43 -15.65
N ASP A 101 -6.29 -9.33 -16.39
CA ASP A 101 -6.29 -9.06 -17.82
C ASP A 101 -7.02 -10.14 -18.62
N THR A 102 -6.88 -11.41 -18.22
CA THR A 102 -7.57 -12.54 -18.88
C THR A 102 -9.09 -12.45 -18.68
N LYS A 103 -9.54 -12.17 -17.46
CA LYS A 103 -10.97 -11.96 -17.16
C LYS A 103 -11.53 -10.76 -17.94
N LEU A 104 -10.78 -9.66 -17.96
CA LEU A 104 -11.19 -8.43 -18.66
C LEU A 104 -11.33 -8.62 -20.17
N LYS A 105 -10.47 -9.42 -20.81
CA LYS A 105 -10.60 -9.77 -22.24
C LYS A 105 -11.88 -10.53 -22.57
N GLY A 106 -12.47 -11.23 -21.60
CA GLY A 106 -13.75 -11.92 -21.80
C GLY A 106 -14.97 -10.99 -21.75
N ILE A 107 -14.82 -9.81 -21.14
CA ILE A 107 -15.91 -8.83 -20.94
C ILE A 107 -15.80 -7.65 -21.92
N LEU A 108 -14.57 -7.22 -22.19
CA LEU A 108 -14.27 -6.08 -23.04
C LEU A 108 -14.05 -6.55 -24.48
N SER A 109 -14.54 -5.77 -25.45
CA SER A 109 -14.14 -5.97 -26.85
C SER A 109 -12.63 -5.75 -27.03
N GLU A 110 -12.05 -6.28 -28.11
CA GLU A 110 -10.61 -6.14 -28.39
C GLU A 110 -10.15 -4.68 -28.42
N ARG A 111 -10.95 -3.80 -29.04
CA ARG A 111 -10.68 -2.35 -29.09
C ARG A 111 -10.75 -1.70 -27.70
N GLN A 112 -11.74 -2.07 -26.88
CA GLN A 112 -11.86 -1.58 -25.51
C GLN A 112 -10.69 -2.05 -24.64
N PHE A 113 -10.30 -3.32 -24.76
CA PHE A 113 -9.18 -3.88 -24.02
C PHE A 113 -7.84 -3.23 -24.41
N ALA A 114 -7.60 -3.01 -25.71
CA ALA A 114 -6.42 -2.31 -26.19
C ALA A 114 -6.35 -0.87 -25.63
N ARG A 115 -7.47 -0.15 -25.65
CA ARG A 115 -7.55 1.21 -25.06
C ARG A 115 -7.38 1.19 -23.55
N TYR A 116 -7.94 0.19 -22.85
CA TYR A 116 -7.74 -0.01 -21.42
C TYR A 116 -6.26 -0.20 -21.07
N GLN A 117 -5.53 -1.02 -21.81
CA GLN A 117 -4.10 -1.24 -21.62
C GLN A 117 -3.32 0.07 -21.77
N GLN A 118 -3.61 0.87 -22.80
CA GLN A 118 -3.02 2.21 -22.99
C GLN A 118 -3.26 3.13 -21.79
N ILE A 119 -4.50 3.20 -21.30
CA ILE A 119 -4.86 4.04 -20.15
C ILE A 119 -4.18 3.54 -18.87
N SER A 120 -4.13 2.22 -18.67
CA SER A 120 -3.42 1.63 -17.53
C SER A 120 -1.93 1.97 -17.55
N LEU A 121 -1.27 1.92 -18.71
CA LEU A 121 0.13 2.29 -18.87
C LEU A 121 0.36 3.78 -18.53
N GLN A 122 -0.51 4.67 -19.01
CA GLN A 122 -0.42 6.10 -18.72
C GLN A 122 -0.59 6.41 -17.23
N MET A 123 -1.51 5.73 -16.54
CA MET A 123 -1.80 5.96 -15.13
C MET A 123 -0.74 5.37 -14.20
N GLU A 124 -0.16 4.24 -14.58
CA GLU A 124 0.96 3.64 -13.88
C GLU A 124 2.27 4.42 -14.09
N GLY A 125 2.41 5.06 -15.26
CA GLY A 125 3.54 5.91 -15.59
C GLY A 125 4.81 5.10 -15.88
N PRO A 126 6.00 5.66 -15.61
CA PRO A 126 7.26 5.03 -16.03
C PRO A 126 7.56 3.72 -15.28
N GLY A 127 6.94 3.48 -14.12
CA GLY A 127 7.05 2.19 -13.41
C GLY A 127 6.47 1.00 -14.18
N ALA A 128 5.60 1.24 -15.17
CA ALA A 128 5.09 0.16 -16.02
C ALA A 128 6.17 -0.44 -16.95
N ILE A 129 7.24 0.32 -17.26
CA ILE A 129 8.28 -0.10 -18.21
C ILE A 129 9.01 -1.37 -17.73
N VAL A 130 9.27 -1.49 -16.42
CA VAL A 130 9.99 -2.62 -15.81
C VAL A 130 9.13 -3.87 -15.59
N ARG A 131 7.85 -3.83 -15.93
CA ARG A 131 7.01 -5.02 -15.86
C ARG A 131 7.46 -6.05 -16.87
N PRO A 132 7.52 -7.36 -16.53
CA PRO A 132 8.10 -8.37 -17.42
C PRO A 132 7.48 -8.37 -18.82
N GLU A 133 6.16 -8.19 -18.93
CA GLU A 133 5.45 -8.12 -20.19
C GLU A 133 5.86 -6.91 -21.06
N HIS A 134 6.04 -5.74 -20.46
CA HIS A 134 6.38 -4.51 -21.16
C HIS A 134 7.88 -4.42 -21.40
N ALA A 135 8.71 -4.84 -20.45
CA ALA A 135 10.16 -4.97 -20.61
C ALA A 135 10.49 -5.91 -21.77
N LYS A 136 9.84 -7.09 -21.84
CA LYS A 136 9.98 -8.02 -22.96
C LYS A 136 9.46 -7.42 -24.27
N ALA A 137 8.32 -6.73 -24.25
CA ALA A 137 7.79 -6.08 -25.45
C ALA A 137 8.73 -4.98 -25.96
N LEU A 138 9.35 -4.21 -25.07
CA LEU A 138 10.33 -3.18 -25.42
C LEU A 138 11.71 -3.75 -25.77
N GLY A 139 11.98 -5.01 -25.43
CA GLY A 139 13.29 -5.62 -25.60
C GLY A 139 14.34 -4.97 -24.71
N LEU A 140 14.01 -4.72 -23.44
CA LEU A 140 14.97 -4.20 -22.45
C LEU A 140 15.94 -5.31 -22.06
N SER A 141 17.22 -4.95 -21.87
CA SER A 141 18.18 -5.86 -21.23
C SER A 141 17.94 -5.95 -19.72
N GLU A 142 18.51 -6.97 -19.07
CA GLU A 142 18.48 -7.09 -17.61
C GLU A 142 19.14 -5.88 -16.94
N ASP A 143 20.29 -5.42 -17.45
CA ASP A 143 20.98 -4.22 -16.96
C ASP A 143 20.11 -2.96 -17.04
N GLN A 144 19.37 -2.75 -18.14
CA GLN A 144 18.45 -1.63 -18.29
C GLN A 144 17.30 -1.71 -17.28
N VAL A 145 16.75 -2.92 -17.06
CA VAL A 145 15.68 -3.14 -16.09
C VAL A 145 16.16 -2.85 -14.66
N ASP A 146 17.37 -3.30 -14.30
CA ASP A 146 17.99 -3.05 -13.01
C ASP A 146 18.28 -1.55 -12.78
N GLU A 147 18.81 -0.86 -13.80
CA GLU A 147 19.04 0.59 -13.73
C GLU A 147 17.73 1.36 -13.53
N ILE A 148 16.66 0.99 -14.24
CA ILE A 148 15.34 1.60 -14.05
C ILE A 148 14.79 1.31 -12.64
N HIS A 149 14.97 0.10 -12.12
CA HIS A 149 14.61 -0.23 -10.74
C HIS A 149 15.34 0.65 -9.73
N GLU A 150 16.64 0.88 -9.92
CA GLU A 150 17.42 1.76 -9.07
C GLU A 150 16.91 3.22 -9.12
N ILE A 151 16.62 3.73 -10.32
CA ILE A 151 16.03 5.08 -10.49
C ILE A 151 14.71 5.19 -9.75
N LEU A 152 13.82 4.20 -9.90
CA LEU A 152 12.52 4.18 -9.22
C LEU A 152 12.67 4.14 -7.69
N ASP A 153 13.54 3.27 -7.17
CA ASP A 153 13.73 3.10 -5.74
C ASP A 153 14.41 4.30 -5.08
N ARG A 154 15.40 4.91 -5.75
CA ARG A 154 16.06 6.14 -5.29
C ARG A 154 15.08 7.31 -5.17
N ASN A 155 14.09 7.35 -6.06
CA ASN A 155 13.08 8.39 -6.12
C ASN A 155 11.78 8.04 -5.37
N ARG A 156 11.70 6.95 -4.60
CA ARG A 156 10.53 6.73 -3.74
C ARG A 156 10.50 7.77 -2.62
N PRO A 157 9.34 8.42 -2.35
CA PRO A 157 9.20 9.32 -1.21
C PRO A 157 9.62 8.58 0.07
N ARG A 158 10.64 9.09 0.77
CA ARG A 158 11.18 8.46 1.98
C ARG A 158 10.18 8.41 3.15
N GLY A 159 9.00 9.02 2.99
CA GLY A 159 7.97 9.22 4.02
C GLY A 159 7.27 7.98 4.59
N ASN A 160 7.71 6.76 4.30
CA ASN A 160 7.17 5.56 4.94
C ASN A 160 8.23 4.53 5.39
N ARG A 161 9.52 4.89 5.38
CA ARG A 161 10.51 4.18 6.20
C ARG A 161 10.60 4.93 7.53
N GLY A 162 9.75 4.54 8.48
CA GLY A 162 9.81 5.06 9.83
C GLY A 162 11.23 4.92 10.42
N PRO A 163 11.70 5.88 11.25
CA PRO A 163 13.02 5.85 11.86
C PRO A 163 13.30 4.58 12.66
N ASP A 164 12.25 3.98 13.23
CA ASP A 164 12.33 2.84 14.15
C ASP A 164 11.74 1.55 13.57
N GLY A 165 11.56 1.44 12.24
CA GLY A 165 11.23 0.16 11.63
C GLY A 165 12.43 -0.79 11.78
N PRO A 166 12.40 -1.81 12.67
CA PRO A 166 13.55 -2.65 12.93
C PRO A 166 13.88 -3.45 11.66
N GLY A 167 15.10 -3.31 11.15
CA GLY A 167 15.78 -4.43 10.49
C GLY A 167 15.17 -4.98 9.20
N GLY A 168 14.69 -4.13 8.28
CA GLY A 168 14.51 -4.53 6.88
C GLY A 168 15.81 -4.52 6.05
N GLY A 169 16.95 -4.25 6.70
CA GLY A 169 18.29 -4.33 6.12
C GLY A 169 18.80 -5.77 6.07
N PHE A 170 18.15 -6.64 5.30
CA PHE A 170 18.69 -7.93 4.88
C PHE A 170 18.23 -8.22 3.46
N GLY A 171 19.16 -8.15 2.50
CA GLY A 171 18.95 -8.66 1.13
C GLY A 171 18.82 -7.60 0.03
N GLY A 172 19.78 -6.67 -0.07
CA GLY A 172 20.13 -6.17 -1.41
C GLY A 172 20.75 -7.33 -2.22
N PRO A 173 20.43 -7.49 -3.52
CA PRO A 173 21.03 -8.54 -4.34
C PRO A 173 22.55 -8.39 -4.32
N GLY A 174 23.24 -9.51 -4.15
CA GLY A 174 24.66 -9.59 -3.86
C GLY A 174 25.49 -8.69 -4.76
N ARG A 175 26.25 -7.80 -4.13
CA ARG A 175 27.54 -7.40 -4.68
C ARG A 175 28.33 -8.68 -4.94
N PRO A 176 28.72 -9.00 -6.19
CA PRO A 176 29.66 -10.07 -6.44
C PRO A 176 31.01 -9.65 -5.86
N GLY A 177 31.61 -10.47 -4.98
CA GLY A 177 33.05 -10.39 -4.70
C GLY A 177 33.50 -9.73 -3.39
N GLY A 178 32.67 -9.65 -2.35
CA GLY A 178 33.12 -9.26 -1.01
C GLY A 178 33.74 -10.43 -0.23
N GLN A 179 35.01 -10.71 -0.52
CA GLN A 179 35.87 -11.69 0.15
C GLN A 179 35.90 -11.48 1.69
N GLY A 180 35.53 -12.52 2.44
CA GLY A 180 36.04 -12.87 3.78
C GLY A 180 36.02 -11.80 4.89
N GLY A 181 34.93 -11.72 5.64
CA GLY A 181 34.94 -11.23 7.03
C GLY A 181 35.05 -12.40 8.00
N PRO A 182 35.99 -12.41 8.97
CA PRO A 182 36.27 -13.56 9.83
C PRO A 182 35.12 -13.84 10.81
N GLY A 183 34.92 -15.12 11.07
CA GLY A 183 33.78 -15.66 11.78
C GLY A 183 33.66 -15.23 13.24
N TRP A 184 32.41 -14.96 13.65
CA TRP A 184 32.01 -15.11 15.04
C TRP A 184 31.67 -16.58 15.27
N GLY A 185 32.73 -17.39 15.38
CA GLY A 185 32.69 -18.71 15.99
C GLY A 185 32.50 -18.53 17.50
N GLY A 186 31.26 -18.60 17.96
CA GLY A 186 30.90 -18.75 19.36
C GLY A 186 30.56 -20.21 19.64
N GLU A 187 31.59 -21.03 19.75
CA GLU A 187 31.54 -22.44 20.14
C GLU A 187 31.33 -22.55 21.66
N GLY A 188 30.37 -23.39 22.06
CA GLY A 188 30.28 -24.12 23.33
C GLY A 188 30.72 -23.47 24.66
N GLY A 189 29.75 -23.15 25.50
CA GLY A 189 29.96 -23.02 26.95
C GLY A 189 28.88 -23.76 27.75
N PRO A 190 29.17 -24.90 28.41
CA PRO A 190 28.31 -25.49 29.42
C PRO A 190 28.62 -24.84 30.78
N GLY A 191 27.70 -24.04 31.29
CA GLY A 191 27.90 -23.36 32.58
C GLY A 191 26.59 -22.84 33.16
N GLY A 192 25.95 -23.66 33.99
CA GLY A 192 24.85 -23.21 34.84
C GLY A 192 25.34 -22.18 35.86
N GLY A 193 24.73 -21.00 35.85
CA GLY A 193 24.86 -19.98 36.89
C GLY A 193 23.52 -19.84 37.63
N PRO A 194 23.52 -19.78 38.98
CA PRO A 194 22.31 -19.59 39.76
C PRO A 194 21.69 -18.21 39.51
N GLY A 195 20.36 -18.19 39.47
CA GLY A 195 19.55 -17.07 39.02
C GLY A 195 19.87 -15.73 39.68
N ARG A 196 19.91 -14.68 38.83
CA ARG A 196 19.70 -13.31 39.29
C ARG A 196 18.22 -13.16 39.66
N PRO A 197 17.89 -12.81 40.93
CA PRO A 197 16.54 -12.40 41.27
C PRO A 197 16.18 -11.10 40.53
N GLY A 198 14.93 -11.06 40.06
CA GLY A 198 14.43 -10.10 39.08
C GLY A 198 14.59 -8.65 39.50
N GLN A 199 15.27 -7.89 38.65
CA GLN A 199 15.05 -6.46 38.57
C GLN A 199 13.77 -6.29 37.75
N GLY A 200 12.67 -6.04 38.46
CA GLY A 200 11.35 -5.82 37.88
C GLY A 200 11.42 -4.70 36.85
N GLY A 201 11.34 -5.09 35.57
CA GLY A 201 10.98 -4.17 34.51
C GLY A 201 9.59 -3.60 34.83
N PRO A 202 9.38 -2.28 34.76
CA PRO A 202 8.08 -1.68 35.02
C PRO A 202 7.05 -2.32 34.10
N GLY A 203 5.99 -2.84 34.72
CA GLY A 203 4.95 -3.62 34.05
C GLY A 203 4.45 -2.94 32.78
N GLY A 204 4.42 -3.71 31.70
CA GLY A 204 3.70 -3.40 30.46
C GLY A 204 2.18 -3.43 30.63
N GLY A 205 1.68 -2.82 31.70
CA GLY A 205 0.28 -2.56 31.94
C GLY A 205 -0.10 -1.23 31.31
N PHE A 206 -0.29 -1.19 29.99
CA PHE A 206 -1.00 -0.09 29.32
C PHE A 206 -1.81 -0.63 28.13
N GLY A 207 -2.74 -1.53 28.45
CA GLY A 207 -4.07 -1.46 27.82
C GLY A 207 -4.77 -0.23 28.36
N GLY A 208 -4.40 0.95 27.84
CA GLY A 208 -5.08 2.19 28.16
C GLY A 208 -6.46 2.17 27.51
N PRO A 209 -7.57 2.33 28.27
CA PRO A 209 -8.86 2.63 27.68
C PRO A 209 -8.75 3.94 26.89
N GLY A 210 -9.42 3.98 25.73
CA GLY A 210 -9.35 5.04 24.74
C GLY A 210 -9.17 6.43 25.35
N GLY A 211 -7.98 7.00 25.11
CA GLY A 211 -7.76 8.41 25.35
C GLY A 211 -8.77 9.21 24.52
N PRO A 212 -9.54 10.13 25.13
CA PRO A 212 -10.49 10.96 24.40
C PRO A 212 -9.76 11.72 23.30
N GLY A 213 -10.34 11.67 22.10
CA GLY A 213 -9.79 12.24 20.88
C GLY A 213 -9.22 13.63 21.11
N GLY A 214 -7.90 13.74 20.93
CA GLY A 214 -7.23 15.01 20.81
C GLY A 214 -7.80 15.76 19.61
N PRO A 215 -8.43 16.94 19.78
CA PRO A 215 -8.85 17.75 18.66
C PRO A 215 -7.60 18.26 17.94
N GLY A 216 -7.42 17.84 16.68
CA GLY A 216 -6.38 18.42 15.81
C GLY A 216 -5.20 17.50 15.47
N ALA A 217 -5.30 16.18 15.63
CA ALA A 217 -4.41 15.26 14.89
C ALA A 217 -4.78 15.23 13.40
N GLU A 218 -4.65 16.39 12.75
CA GLU A 218 -4.63 16.65 11.32
C GLU A 218 -3.36 16.05 10.68
N GLY A 219 -2.85 14.95 11.24
CA GLY A 219 -1.80 14.09 10.69
C GLY A 219 -2.34 13.20 9.58
N GLY A 220 -3.23 13.76 8.76
CA GLY A 220 -3.80 13.07 7.62
C GLY A 220 -2.68 12.71 6.66
N PHE A 221 -2.41 11.41 6.51
CA PHE A 221 -1.75 10.77 5.35
C PHE A 221 -1.00 11.75 4.44
N GLY A 222 0.02 12.40 5.02
CA GLY A 222 0.66 13.60 4.49
C GLY A 222 1.66 13.24 3.41
N GLY A 223 1.16 12.65 2.31
CA GLY A 223 1.93 12.56 1.09
C GLY A 223 2.37 13.97 0.67
N PRO A 224 3.47 14.07 -0.12
CA PRO A 224 3.89 15.36 -0.66
C PRO A 224 2.71 16.05 -1.35
N PRO A 225 2.65 17.39 -1.37
CA PRO A 225 1.61 18.09 -2.10
C PRO A 225 1.55 17.57 -3.55
N PRO A 226 0.35 17.45 -4.16
CA PRO A 226 0.20 16.86 -5.49
C PRO A 226 1.12 17.43 -6.57
N GLN A 227 1.52 18.70 -6.45
CA GLN A 227 2.45 19.38 -7.36
C GLN A 227 3.88 18.85 -7.24
N GLU A 228 4.37 18.63 -6.03
CA GLU A 228 5.71 18.07 -5.79
C GLU A 228 5.79 16.64 -6.30
N ASN A 229 4.73 15.85 -6.09
CA ASN A 229 4.61 14.51 -6.65
C ASN A 229 4.65 14.50 -8.19
N GLU A 230 4.04 15.50 -8.86
CA GLU A 230 4.07 15.58 -10.32
C GLU A 230 5.44 15.96 -10.85
N ALA A 231 6.11 16.95 -10.24
CA ALA A 231 7.47 17.33 -10.61
C ALA A 231 8.46 16.18 -10.41
N GLN A 232 8.33 15.44 -9.31
CA GLN A 232 9.12 14.24 -9.05
C GLN A 232 8.87 13.16 -10.10
N ARG A 233 7.60 12.87 -10.42
CA ARG A 233 7.23 11.92 -11.50
C ARG A 233 7.83 12.31 -12.85
N ARG A 234 7.83 13.59 -13.20
CA ARG A 234 8.45 14.10 -14.44
C ARG A 234 9.96 13.85 -14.46
N ARG A 235 10.67 14.20 -13.37
CA ARG A 235 12.12 13.95 -13.26
C ARG A 235 12.47 12.47 -13.39
N VAL A 236 11.74 11.61 -12.68
CA VAL A 236 11.90 10.14 -12.75
C VAL A 236 11.66 9.64 -14.18
N ASN A 237 10.59 10.13 -14.82
CA ASN A 237 10.31 9.77 -16.20
C ASN A 237 11.44 10.19 -17.15
N ASP A 238 11.97 11.39 -16.99
CA ASP A 238 13.07 11.90 -17.83
C ASP A 238 14.37 11.10 -17.63
N GLU A 239 14.68 10.67 -16.40
CA GLU A 239 15.82 9.78 -16.13
C GLU A 239 15.63 8.42 -16.78
N ILE A 240 14.46 7.81 -16.66
CA ILE A 240 14.15 6.51 -17.26
C ILE A 240 14.21 6.56 -18.80
N MET A 241 13.73 7.65 -19.41
CA MET A 241 13.82 7.81 -20.87
C MET A 241 15.27 7.88 -21.37
N LYS A 242 16.23 8.33 -20.55
CA LYS A 242 17.66 8.34 -20.92
C LYS A 242 18.28 6.94 -20.95
N VAL A 243 17.76 6.00 -20.16
CA VAL A 243 18.21 4.59 -20.14
C VAL A 243 17.73 3.84 -21.39
N LEU A 244 16.59 4.25 -21.94
CA LEU A 244 16.02 3.66 -23.15
C LEU A 244 16.74 4.14 -24.41
N THR A 245 16.93 3.23 -25.37
CA THR A 245 17.35 3.58 -26.73
C THR A 245 16.24 4.34 -27.47
N ASP A 246 16.60 5.04 -28.55
CA ASP A 246 15.65 5.82 -29.37
C ASP A 246 14.48 4.95 -29.87
N GLY A 247 14.78 3.76 -30.40
CA GLY A 247 13.76 2.81 -30.85
C GLY A 247 12.87 2.29 -29.71
N GLN A 248 13.42 2.07 -28.51
CA GLN A 248 12.64 1.69 -27.33
C GLN A 248 11.71 2.83 -26.89
N ARG A 249 12.19 4.09 -26.90
CA ARG A 249 11.37 5.26 -26.57
C ARG A 249 10.21 5.43 -27.53
N ASP A 250 10.45 5.27 -28.83
CA ASP A 250 9.39 5.41 -29.83
C ASP A 250 8.37 4.29 -29.73
N LYS A 251 8.82 3.05 -29.50
CA LYS A 251 7.92 1.92 -29.22
C LYS A 251 7.08 2.17 -27.96
N TRP A 252 7.69 2.68 -26.90
CA TRP A 252 6.98 3.05 -25.68
C TRP A 252 5.91 4.12 -25.92
N LYS A 253 6.22 5.19 -26.67
CA LYS A 253 5.24 6.22 -27.06
C LYS A 253 4.08 5.63 -27.87
N SER A 254 4.37 4.71 -28.80
CA SER A 254 3.32 4.01 -29.55
C SER A 254 2.43 3.15 -28.65
N MET A 255 3.01 2.50 -27.63
CA MET A 255 2.24 1.72 -26.64
C MET A 255 1.35 2.57 -25.75
N LEU A 256 1.75 3.81 -25.43
CA LEU A 256 0.91 4.74 -24.65
C LEU A 256 -0.32 5.19 -25.44
N GLY A 257 -0.23 5.27 -26.77
CA GLY A 257 -1.35 5.67 -27.63
C GLY A 257 -1.80 7.12 -27.41
N LYS A 258 -3.11 7.38 -27.55
CA LYS A 258 -3.66 8.74 -27.37
C LYS A 258 -3.60 9.15 -25.89
N PRO A 259 -3.17 10.36 -25.53
CA PRO A 259 -3.22 10.85 -24.15
C PRO A 259 -4.63 10.72 -23.55
N PHE A 260 -4.70 10.38 -22.27
CA PHE A 260 -5.93 10.30 -21.50
C PHE A 260 -5.86 11.28 -20.33
N GLU A 261 -6.78 12.26 -20.33
CA GLU A 261 -6.85 13.28 -19.29
C GLU A 261 -7.92 12.92 -18.27
N LEU A 262 -7.48 12.58 -17.05
CA LEU A 262 -8.40 12.36 -15.95
C LEU A 262 -8.90 13.71 -15.44
N LYS A 263 -10.10 14.11 -15.88
CA LYS A 263 -10.82 15.27 -15.32
C LYS A 263 -11.07 15.01 -13.84
N ARG A 264 -10.30 15.65 -12.96
CA ARG A 264 -10.54 15.60 -11.52
C ARG A 264 -11.92 16.23 -11.27
N PRO A 265 -12.84 15.54 -10.57
CA PRO A 265 -14.10 16.17 -10.19
C PRO A 265 -13.74 17.43 -9.37
N ALA A 266 -14.45 18.54 -9.63
CA ALA A 266 -14.29 19.75 -8.85
C ALA A 266 -14.42 19.37 -7.36
N ARG A 267 -13.44 19.72 -6.54
CA ARG A 267 -13.53 19.39 -5.11
C ARG A 267 -14.75 20.12 -4.58
N ARG A 268 -15.55 19.43 -3.75
CA ARG A 268 -16.82 19.97 -3.21
C ARG A 268 -16.66 21.30 -2.46
N GLY A 269 -15.43 21.69 -2.09
CA GLY A 269 -15.08 22.96 -1.46
C GLY A 269 -14.63 24.10 -2.41
N ASP A 270 -14.46 23.86 -3.71
CA ASP A 270 -14.15 24.93 -4.68
C ASP A 270 -15.40 25.72 -5.10
N ARG A 271 -16.60 25.26 -4.72
CA ARG A 271 -17.81 26.09 -4.75
C ARG A 271 -17.70 27.09 -3.61
N ARG A 272 -17.07 28.23 -3.90
CA ARG A 272 -17.08 29.42 -3.05
C ARG A 272 -18.55 29.70 -2.65
N PRO A 273 -18.93 29.53 -1.37
CA PRO A 273 -20.24 29.93 -0.92
C PRO A 273 -20.26 31.46 -0.88
N GLY A 274 -21.19 32.09 -1.59
CA GLY A 274 -21.39 33.55 -1.53
C GLY A 274 -21.03 34.33 -2.79
N GLY A 275 -21.01 33.69 -3.96
CA GLY A 275 -21.11 34.39 -5.25
C GLY A 275 -22.53 34.30 -5.79
N ASP A 276 -23.51 34.72 -5.00
CA ASP A 276 -24.83 35.02 -5.54
C ASP A 276 -24.72 36.41 -6.17
N ASP A 277 -24.84 36.44 -7.49
CA ASP A 277 -24.94 37.65 -8.31
C ASP A 277 -26.13 38.52 -7.83
N GLU A 278 -25.83 39.80 -7.62
CA GLU A 278 -26.79 40.92 -7.47
C GLU A 278 -27.21 41.46 -8.84
#